data_AF-A0A9W6FSU4-F1
#
_entry.id   AF-A0A9W6FSU4-F1
#
_cell.length_a   1.000
_cell.length_b   1.000
_cell.length_c   1.000
_cell.angle_alpha   90.00
_cell.angle_beta   90.00
_cell.angle_gamma   90.00
#
_symmetry.space_group_name_H-M   'P 1'
#
loop_
_entity.id
_entity.type
_entity.pdbx_description
1 polymer ?
#
loop_
_entity_poly.entity_id
_entity_poly.type
_entity_poly.pdbx_seq_one_letter_code
_entity_poly.pdbx_strand_id
1 'polypeptide(L)'
;MLKTLKLFLLLAVVSLLASCATVKGHVHDADFSAENLPLREVRVLVATDGSHGRDQIDQLIWECSRVFDEQVGIRFVPIEYISIQWEKRDPTSMLEKLFNAAEGHEFDLAIGFTRWNVGEGLMRNLMGAWEGCIDDTYRRYIIVKHLDRRTLLHEVGHAFIFSTQHSTAGLMMPVSFQLLPFIPVKLESLYFTQEDRREVLKNKWRDFSEIPVIAAREHTLAPGRRTGEDR
;
A
#
# COMPACT_ATOMS: atom_id res chain seq x y z
N MET A 1 -32.34 -27.15 -15.99
CA MET A 1 -31.70 -26.32 -17.04
C MET A 1 -31.88 -24.82 -16.84
N LEU A 2 -33.11 -24.29 -16.71
CA LEU A 2 -33.34 -22.83 -16.64
C LEU A 2 -32.73 -22.14 -15.39
N LYS A 3 -32.69 -22.82 -14.24
CA LYS A 3 -32.06 -22.31 -13.01
C LYS A 3 -30.53 -22.25 -13.09
N THR A 4 -29.92 -23.25 -13.73
CA THR A 4 -28.47 -23.33 -13.96
C THR A 4 -28.02 -22.24 -14.95
N LEU A 5 -28.77 -22.02 -16.03
CA LEU A 5 -28.49 -20.96 -17.00
C LEU A 5 -28.58 -19.55 -16.38
N LYS A 6 -29.57 -19.30 -15.51
CA LYS A 6 -29.69 -18.02 -14.77
C LYS A 6 -28.53 -17.80 -13.79
N LEU A 7 -28.05 -18.86 -13.14
CA LEU A 7 -26.88 -18.79 -12.25
C LEU A 7 -25.60 -18.49 -13.03
N PHE A 8 -25.37 -19.15 -14.18
CA PHE A 8 -24.24 -18.84 -15.05
C PHE A 8 -24.30 -17.43 -15.63
N LEU A 9 -25.49 -16.94 -16.00
CA LEU A 9 -25.68 -15.57 -16.49
C LEU A 9 -25.38 -14.55 -15.38
N LEU A 10 -25.82 -14.81 -14.14
CA LEU A 10 -25.52 -13.96 -12.99
C LEU A 10 -24.02 -13.93 -12.68
N LEU A 11 -23.35 -15.09 -12.68
CA LEU A 11 -21.90 -15.20 -12.51
C LEU A 11 -21.12 -14.50 -13.63
N ALA A 12 -21.59 -14.59 -14.88
CA ALA A 12 -20.97 -13.91 -16.01
C ALA A 12 -21.13 -12.39 -15.92
N VAL A 13 -22.30 -11.89 -15.52
CA VAL A 13 -22.55 -10.45 -15.30
C VAL A 13 -21.72 -9.91 -14.13
N VAL A 14 -21.64 -10.64 -13.01
CA VAL A 14 -20.78 -10.26 -11.87
C VAL A 14 -19.30 -10.25 -12.26
N SER A 15 -18.86 -11.21 -13.08
CA SER A 15 -17.47 -11.26 -13.57
C SER A 15 -17.17 -10.12 -14.55
N LEU A 16 -18.11 -9.76 -15.44
CA LEU A 16 -17.97 -8.60 -16.33
C LEU A 16 -17.92 -7.28 -15.54
N LEU A 17 -18.82 -7.10 -14.57
CA LEU A 17 -18.85 -5.89 -13.74
C LEU A 17 -17.59 -5.75 -12.87
N ALA A 18 -17.05 -6.86 -12.36
CA ALA A 18 -15.77 -6.86 -11.66
C ALA A 18 -14.58 -6.50 -12.57
N SER A 19 -14.64 -6.86 -13.85
CA SER A 19 -13.60 -6.48 -14.84
C SER A 19 -13.64 -5.00 -15.23
N CYS A 20 -14.81 -4.35 -15.16
CA CYS A 20 -14.96 -2.91 -15.37
C CYS A 20 -14.65 -2.06 -14.14
N ALA A 21 -14.48 -2.68 -12.96
CA ALA A 21 -14.27 -1.95 -11.71
C ALA A 21 -12.83 -1.48 -11.50
N THR A 22 -11.88 -1.96 -12.30
CA THR A 22 -10.44 -1.66 -12.14
C THR A 22 -9.79 -1.33 -13.46
N VAL A 23 -8.60 -0.71 -13.40
CA VAL A 23 -7.85 -0.31 -14.60
C VAL A 23 -7.15 -1.48 -15.31
N LYS A 24 -7.26 -2.71 -14.79
CA LYS A 24 -6.57 -3.90 -15.32
C LYS A 24 -6.78 -4.11 -16.83
N GLY A 25 -7.99 -3.85 -17.32
CA GLY A 25 -8.32 -4.02 -18.75
C GLY A 25 -7.67 -2.98 -19.67
N HIS A 26 -7.15 -1.88 -19.12
CA HIS A 26 -6.70 -0.70 -19.86
C HIS A 26 -5.18 -0.49 -19.83
N VAL A 27 -4.44 -1.21 -18.97
CA VAL A 27 -2.99 -0.97 -18.77
C VAL A 27 -2.11 -1.23 -20.00
N HIS A 28 -2.66 -1.84 -21.05
CA HIS A 28 -1.97 -2.06 -22.32
C HIS A 28 -2.43 -1.11 -23.44
N ASP A 29 -3.40 -0.23 -23.17
CA ASP A 29 -3.84 0.79 -24.11
C ASP A 29 -2.77 1.88 -24.22
N ALA A 30 -2.48 2.33 -25.45
CA ALA A 30 -1.44 3.33 -25.70
C ALA A 30 -1.78 4.68 -25.04
N ASP A 31 -3.04 5.11 -25.16
CA ASP A 31 -3.51 6.36 -24.56
C ASP A 31 -3.46 6.30 -23.02
N PHE A 32 -3.82 5.15 -22.44
CA PHE A 32 -3.70 4.93 -21.00
C PHE A 32 -2.25 5.01 -20.53
N SER A 33 -1.34 4.39 -21.28
CA SER A 33 0.11 4.42 -20.99
C SER A 33 0.71 5.81 -21.14
N ALA A 34 0.18 6.64 -22.04
CA ALA A 34 0.63 8.01 -22.24
C ALA A 34 0.34 8.89 -21.01
N GLU A 35 -0.79 8.69 -20.33
CA GLU A 35 -1.12 9.39 -19.08
C GLU A 35 -0.16 9.06 -17.92
N ASN A 36 0.55 7.94 -17.99
CA ASN A 36 1.52 7.56 -16.97
C ASN A 36 2.84 8.35 -17.11
N LEU A 37 3.04 9.13 -18.17
CA LEU A 37 4.26 9.88 -18.41
C LEU A 37 4.18 11.34 -17.88
N PRO A 38 5.30 11.92 -17.41
CA PRO A 38 6.62 11.30 -17.27
C PRO A 38 6.67 10.34 -16.08
N LEU A 39 7.62 9.39 -16.13
CA LEU A 39 7.82 8.43 -15.05
C LEU A 39 8.37 9.13 -13.79
N ARG A 40 7.91 8.69 -12.63
CA ARG A 40 8.40 9.16 -11.32
C ARG A 40 9.11 8.03 -10.60
N GLU A 41 10.35 8.27 -10.20
CA GLU A 41 11.03 7.39 -9.25
C GLU A 41 10.71 7.84 -7.82
N VAL A 42 10.33 6.88 -6.99
CA VAL A 42 10.09 7.03 -5.56
C VAL A 42 11.23 6.31 -4.85
N ARG A 43 12.07 7.08 -4.16
CA ARG A 43 13.21 6.57 -3.39
C ARG A 43 12.71 5.88 -2.13
N VAL A 44 13.03 4.60 -1.99
CA VAL A 44 12.56 3.77 -0.86
C VAL A 44 13.72 3.48 0.09
N LEU A 45 13.62 3.98 1.31
CA LEU A 45 14.43 3.54 2.44
C LEU A 45 13.83 2.24 2.99
N VAL A 46 14.62 1.18 3.02
CA VAL A 46 14.14 -0.14 3.43
C VAL A 46 14.62 -0.43 4.85
N ALA A 47 13.69 -0.63 5.79
CA ALA A 47 14.03 -1.06 7.14
C ALA A 47 13.70 -2.55 7.31
N THR A 48 14.59 -3.32 7.95
CA THR A 48 14.37 -4.76 8.18
C THR A 48 14.95 -5.20 9.52
N ASP A 49 14.27 -6.15 10.17
CA ASP A 49 14.77 -6.85 11.37
C ASP A 49 15.52 -8.15 11.04
N GLY A 50 15.77 -8.42 9.74
CA GLY A 50 16.40 -9.64 9.26
C GLY A 50 15.49 -10.87 9.25
N SER A 51 14.19 -10.71 9.56
CA SER A 51 13.23 -11.81 9.52
C SER A 51 12.86 -12.29 8.11
N HIS A 52 13.07 -11.42 7.11
CA HIS A 52 12.99 -11.71 5.69
C HIS A 52 14.35 -11.46 5.04
N GLY A 53 14.74 -12.31 4.08
CA GLY A 53 15.97 -12.10 3.33
C GLY A 53 15.87 -10.87 2.44
N ARG A 54 16.99 -10.15 2.27
CA ARG A 54 17.06 -8.95 1.43
C ARG A 54 16.55 -9.20 0.01
N ASP A 55 16.98 -10.29 -0.62
CA ASP A 55 16.55 -10.67 -1.97
C ASP A 55 15.02 -10.86 -2.09
N GLN A 56 14.37 -11.35 -1.02
CA GLN A 56 12.92 -11.52 -0.99
C GLN A 56 12.20 -10.17 -0.90
N ILE A 57 12.75 -9.23 -0.13
CA ILE A 57 12.25 -7.86 -0.02
C ILE A 57 12.45 -7.13 -1.36
N ASP A 58 13.65 -7.21 -1.95
CA ASP A 58 13.96 -6.62 -3.25
C ASP A 58 13.04 -7.16 -4.34
N GLN A 59 12.81 -8.48 -4.38
CA GLN A 59 11.86 -9.08 -5.31
C GLN A 59 10.45 -8.54 -5.12
N LEU A 60 9.95 -8.45 -3.88
CA LEU A 60 8.63 -7.90 -3.60
C LEU A 60 8.51 -6.45 -4.07
N ILE A 61 9.49 -5.59 -3.73
CA ILE A 61 9.50 -4.18 -4.12
C ILE A 61 9.54 -4.07 -5.66
N TRP A 62 10.37 -4.87 -6.34
CA TRP A 62 10.44 -4.88 -7.79
C TRP A 62 9.11 -5.29 -8.45
N GLU A 63 8.49 -6.37 -7.95
CA GLU A 63 7.19 -6.84 -8.47
C GLU A 63 6.10 -5.77 -8.27
N CYS A 64 6.04 -5.15 -7.10
CA CYS A 64 5.10 -4.08 -6.82
C CYS A 64 5.40 -2.81 -7.63
N SER A 65 6.68 -2.47 -7.81
CA SER A 65 7.11 -1.33 -8.64
C SER A 65 6.63 -1.49 -10.07
N ARG A 66 6.72 -2.70 -10.64
CA ARG A 66 6.24 -2.95 -12.02
C ARG A 66 4.72 -2.75 -12.12
N VAL A 67 3.98 -3.22 -11.12
CA VAL A 67 2.51 -3.09 -11.07
C VAL A 67 2.08 -1.64 -10.85
N PHE A 68 2.83 -0.83 -10.11
CA PHE A 68 2.54 0.60 -9.96
C PHE A 68 2.95 1.38 -11.23
N ASP A 69 4.08 1.04 -11.85
CA ASP A 69 4.57 1.66 -13.09
C ASP A 69 3.55 1.49 -14.24
N GLU A 70 3.05 0.27 -14.46
CA GLU A 70 2.07 -0.01 -15.52
C GLU A 70 0.74 0.76 -15.31
N GLN A 71 0.39 1.08 -14.06
CA GLN A 71 -0.88 1.74 -13.74
C GLN A 71 -0.78 3.25 -13.70
N VAL A 72 0.32 3.82 -13.22
CA VAL A 72 0.46 5.25 -12.91
C VAL A 72 1.86 5.83 -13.21
N GLY A 73 2.77 5.03 -13.75
CA GLY A 73 4.12 5.45 -14.12
C GLY A 73 4.99 5.84 -12.93
N ILE A 74 4.86 5.13 -11.80
CA ILE A 74 5.68 5.34 -10.61
C ILE A 74 6.51 4.08 -10.37
N ARG A 75 7.82 4.25 -10.16
CA ARG A 75 8.77 3.18 -9.89
C ARG A 75 9.34 3.31 -8.49
N PHE A 76 9.42 2.20 -7.78
CA PHE A 76 10.03 2.14 -6.46
C PHE A 76 11.51 1.78 -6.62
N VAL A 77 12.38 2.61 -6.06
CA VAL A 77 13.84 2.43 -6.14
C VAL A 77 14.37 2.30 -4.72
N PRO A 78 14.72 1.09 -4.25
CA PRO A 78 15.43 0.92 -2.99
C PRO A 78 16.75 1.69 -3.04
N ILE A 79 16.95 2.62 -2.11
CA ILE A 79 18.17 3.43 -2.05
C ILE A 79 19.13 2.99 -0.95
N GLU A 80 18.60 2.49 0.16
CA GLU A 80 19.37 2.13 1.34
C GLU A 80 18.61 1.13 2.20
N TYR A 81 19.36 0.30 2.93
CA TYR A 81 18.83 -0.65 3.90
C TYR A 81 19.29 -0.29 5.31
N ILE A 82 18.35 -0.16 6.24
CA ILE A 82 18.61 0.02 7.66
C ILE A 82 18.17 -1.21 8.45
N SER A 83 19.01 -1.61 9.42
CA SER A 83 18.68 -2.68 10.35
C SER A 83 17.91 -2.09 11.53
N ILE A 84 16.78 -2.71 11.88
CA ILE A 84 15.92 -2.22 12.96
C ILE A 84 15.48 -3.37 13.86
N GLN A 85 15.25 -3.09 15.14
CA GLN A 85 14.68 -4.04 16.09
C GLN A 85 13.34 -3.50 16.55
N TRP A 86 12.31 -4.35 16.56
CA TRP A 86 10.94 -3.98 16.91
C TRP A 86 10.65 -4.37 18.36
N GLU A 87 10.91 -3.47 19.31
CA GLU A 87 10.66 -3.76 20.73
C GLU A 87 9.16 -3.88 21.04
N LYS A 88 8.36 -2.99 20.43
CA LYS A 88 6.90 -3.03 20.44
C LYS A 88 6.39 -3.19 19.01
N ARG A 89 5.35 -4.00 18.85
CA ARG A 89 4.88 -4.47 17.53
C ARG A 89 3.44 -4.05 17.20
N ASP A 90 2.87 -3.13 17.97
CA ASP A 90 1.66 -2.41 17.58
C ASP A 90 1.97 -1.38 16.47
N PRO A 91 0.98 -0.99 15.64
CA PRO A 91 1.20 -0.10 14.50
C PRO A 91 1.89 1.21 14.87
N THR A 92 1.42 1.91 15.90
CA THR A 92 1.94 3.21 16.30
C THR A 92 3.40 3.12 16.71
N SER A 93 3.75 2.20 17.62
CA SER A 93 5.13 2.06 18.09
C SER A 93 6.10 1.68 16.97
N MET A 94 5.66 0.85 16.01
CA MET A 94 6.49 0.49 14.85
C MET A 94 6.69 1.66 13.89
N LEU A 95 5.64 2.43 13.61
CA LEU A 95 5.73 3.62 12.76
C LEU A 95 6.61 4.70 13.40
N GLU A 96 6.49 4.94 14.71
CA GLU A 96 7.36 5.86 15.46
C GLU A 96 8.83 5.40 15.41
N LYS A 97 9.08 4.10 15.60
CA LYS A 97 10.42 3.53 15.52
C LYS A 97 11.02 3.73 14.12
N LEU A 98 10.24 3.49 13.07
CA LEU A 98 10.67 3.69 11.69
C LEU A 98 10.92 5.17 11.38
N PHE A 99 10.05 6.07 11.85
CA PHE A 99 10.21 7.52 11.73
C PHE A 99 11.56 7.97 12.31
N ASN A 100 11.86 7.56 13.55
CA ASN A 100 13.13 7.91 14.20
C ASN A 100 14.33 7.27 13.50
N ALA A 101 14.22 6.02 13.06
CA ALA A 101 15.32 5.33 12.38
C ALA A 101 15.62 5.90 10.98
N ALA A 102 14.68 6.63 10.39
CA ALA A 102 14.85 7.28 9.10
C ALA A 102 15.39 8.71 9.21
N GLU A 103 15.60 9.23 10.43
CA GLU A 103 16.15 10.56 10.64
C GLU A 103 17.54 10.71 9.98
N GLY A 104 17.72 11.80 9.22
CA GLY A 104 18.97 12.07 8.50
C GLY A 104 19.11 11.38 7.13
N HIS A 105 18.16 10.54 6.72
CA HIS A 105 18.16 9.92 5.41
C HIS A 105 17.32 10.71 4.40
N GLU A 106 17.76 10.77 3.14
CA GLU A 106 16.97 11.36 2.06
C GLU A 106 16.19 10.28 1.29
N PHE A 107 14.89 10.22 1.51
CA PHE A 107 14.00 9.25 0.86
C PHE A 107 12.68 9.91 0.45
N ASP A 108 11.82 9.16 -0.23
CA ASP A 108 10.43 9.51 -0.46
C ASP A 108 9.53 8.64 0.44
N LEU A 109 9.72 7.33 0.43
CA LEU A 109 9.03 6.37 1.31
C LEU A 109 10.02 5.60 2.18
N ALA A 110 9.66 5.34 3.44
CA ALA A 110 10.35 4.41 4.31
C ALA A 110 9.46 3.19 4.56
N ILE A 111 9.96 1.99 4.31
CA ILE A 111 9.18 0.76 4.39
C ILE A 111 9.88 -0.23 5.31
N GLY A 112 9.26 -0.51 6.46
CA GLY A 112 9.71 -1.49 7.43
C GLY A 112 9.12 -2.87 7.16
N PHE A 113 9.99 -3.85 6.97
CA PHE A 113 9.63 -5.26 6.80
C PHE A 113 9.89 -6.04 8.08
N THR A 114 8.91 -6.84 8.48
CA THR A 114 9.03 -7.83 9.56
C THR A 114 8.13 -9.03 9.24
N ARG A 115 8.24 -10.10 10.03
CA ARG A 115 7.31 -11.24 10.01
C ARG A 115 6.40 -11.22 11.24
N TRP A 116 5.21 -11.80 11.17
CA TRP A 116 4.43 -12.07 12.38
C TRP A 116 5.21 -12.95 13.37
N ASN A 117 5.10 -12.63 14.65
CA ASN A 117 5.44 -13.58 15.70
C ASN A 117 4.33 -14.65 15.83
N VAL A 118 4.62 -15.72 16.58
CA VAL A 118 3.69 -16.85 16.74
C VAL A 118 2.32 -16.43 17.30
N GLY A 119 2.30 -15.50 18.26
CA GLY A 119 1.07 -14.98 18.84
C GLY A 119 0.24 -14.16 17.84
N GLU A 120 0.90 -13.31 17.05
CA GLU A 120 0.26 -12.54 15.98
C GLU A 120 -0.33 -13.45 14.90
N GLY A 121 0.40 -14.51 14.52
CA GLY A 121 -0.10 -15.51 13.56
C GLY A 121 -1.34 -16.24 14.05
N LEU A 122 -1.42 -16.55 15.36
CA LEU A 122 -2.61 -17.15 15.96
C LEU A 122 -3.80 -16.18 15.97
N MET A 123 -3.57 -14.93 16.37
CA MET A 123 -4.61 -13.90 16.40
C MET A 123 -5.18 -13.61 15.01
N ARG A 124 -4.34 -13.62 13.97
CA ARG A 124 -4.77 -13.50 12.57
C ARG A 124 -5.83 -14.54 12.21
N ASN A 125 -5.61 -15.78 12.60
CA ASN A 125 -6.51 -16.89 12.28
C ASN A 125 -7.84 -16.83 13.05
N LEU A 126 -7.85 -16.19 14.22
CA LEU A 126 -9.02 -16.13 15.11
C LEU A 126 -9.87 -14.87 14.90
N MET A 127 -9.22 -13.72 14.71
CA MET A 127 -9.88 -12.40 14.81
C MET A 127 -9.48 -11.44 13.69
N GLY A 128 -8.63 -11.89 12.76
CA GLY A 128 -7.93 -11.01 11.83
C GLY A 128 -6.74 -10.31 12.51
N ALA A 129 -5.73 -9.97 11.70
CA ALA A 129 -4.59 -9.18 12.13
C ALA A 129 -4.23 -8.22 10.99
N TRP A 130 -3.69 -7.06 11.34
CA TRP A 130 -3.19 -6.13 10.35
C TRP A 130 -1.95 -6.73 9.67
N GLU A 131 -1.91 -6.62 8.34
CA GLU A 131 -0.81 -7.13 7.51
C GLU A 131 0.14 -6.02 7.08
N GLY A 132 -0.38 -4.80 6.95
CA GLY A 132 0.38 -3.58 6.72
C GLY A 132 -0.29 -2.37 7.37
N CYS A 133 0.46 -1.29 7.48
CA CYS A 133 -0.08 0.02 7.83
C CYS A 133 0.83 1.13 7.27
N ILE A 134 0.24 2.30 7.07
CA ILE A 134 0.94 3.56 6.78
C ILE A 134 0.62 4.59 7.86
N ASP A 135 1.54 5.50 8.14
CA ASP A 135 1.26 6.64 9.00
C ASP A 135 0.24 7.59 8.37
N ASP A 136 -0.66 8.18 9.18
CA ASP A 136 -1.63 9.18 8.70
C ASP A 136 -1.08 10.62 8.77
N THR A 137 0.18 10.85 9.18
CA THR A 137 0.75 12.21 9.30
C THR A 137 1.42 12.68 8.01
N TYR A 138 2.49 12.00 7.59
CA TYR A 138 3.27 12.30 6.39
C TYR A 138 2.89 11.40 5.21
N ARG A 139 2.22 10.28 5.47
CA ARG A 139 1.84 9.28 4.45
C ARG A 139 3.08 8.76 3.70
N ARG A 140 4.13 8.43 4.45
CA ARG A 140 5.40 7.97 3.87
C ARG A 140 6.12 6.87 4.65
N TYR A 141 5.67 6.56 5.86
CA TYR A 141 6.22 5.51 6.71
C TYR A 141 5.26 4.33 6.68
N ILE A 142 5.74 3.20 6.17
CA ILE A 142 4.92 2.01 5.93
C ILE A 142 5.53 0.83 6.69
N ILE A 143 4.69 0.01 7.31
CA ILE A 143 5.08 -1.28 7.88
C ILE A 143 4.38 -2.39 7.13
N VAL A 144 5.12 -3.45 6.81
CA VAL A 144 4.62 -4.67 6.16
C VAL A 144 5.07 -5.88 6.97
N LYS A 145 4.11 -6.66 7.50
CA LYS A 145 4.34 -7.83 8.36
C LYS A 145 4.40 -9.17 7.60
N HIS A 146 4.09 -9.15 6.31
CA HIS A 146 4.11 -10.32 5.45
C HIS A 146 4.49 -9.88 4.03
N LEU A 147 5.34 -10.64 3.35
CA LEU A 147 5.71 -10.36 1.96
C LEU A 147 4.55 -10.67 1.00
N ASP A 148 3.53 -9.82 1.03
CA ASP A 148 2.37 -9.85 0.16
C ASP A 148 2.34 -8.60 -0.72
N ARG A 149 2.19 -8.83 -2.03
CA ARG A 149 2.17 -7.74 -3.02
C ARG A 149 1.00 -6.79 -2.80
N ARG A 150 -0.17 -7.36 -2.54
CA ARG A 150 -1.40 -6.59 -2.42
C ARG A 150 -1.31 -5.66 -1.21
N THR A 151 -0.81 -6.16 -0.09
CA THR A 151 -0.58 -5.35 1.13
C THR A 151 0.37 -4.21 0.85
N LEU A 152 1.55 -4.47 0.26
CA LEU A 152 2.50 -3.39 -0.04
C LEU A 152 1.90 -2.36 -1.02
N LEU A 153 1.25 -2.81 -2.10
CA LEU A 153 0.60 -1.92 -3.07
C LEU A 153 -0.51 -1.09 -2.44
N HIS A 154 -1.28 -1.67 -1.51
CA HIS A 154 -2.37 -1.00 -0.80
C HIS A 154 -1.84 0.12 0.10
N GLU A 155 -0.83 -0.17 0.92
CA GLU A 155 -0.23 0.82 1.80
C GLU A 155 0.46 1.94 1.02
N VAL A 156 1.17 1.61 -0.08
CA VAL A 156 1.73 2.63 -0.96
C VAL A 156 0.64 3.42 -1.67
N GLY A 157 -0.51 2.82 -1.99
CA GLY A 157 -1.68 3.52 -2.53
C GLY A 157 -2.16 4.66 -1.61
N HIS A 158 -2.22 4.41 -0.30
CA HIS A 158 -2.53 5.45 0.69
C HIS A 158 -1.52 6.60 0.70
N ALA A 159 -0.29 6.41 0.23
CA ALA A 159 0.70 7.48 0.13
C ALA A 159 0.31 8.57 -0.88
N PHE A 160 -0.61 8.25 -1.80
CA PHE A 160 -1.06 9.14 -2.87
C PHE A 160 -2.57 9.42 -2.86
N ILE A 161 -3.35 8.72 -2.04
CA ILE A 161 -4.82 8.84 -1.98
C ILE A 161 -5.22 9.40 -0.62
N PHE A 162 -5.83 10.59 -0.63
CA PHE A 162 -6.20 11.36 0.55
C PHE A 162 -7.71 11.59 0.66
N SER A 163 -8.45 11.43 -0.43
CA SER A 163 -9.91 11.64 -0.47
C SER A 163 -10.67 10.57 0.32
N THR A 164 -10.19 9.34 0.30
CA THR A 164 -10.80 8.20 0.99
C THR A 164 -9.74 7.32 1.63
N GLN A 165 -10.07 6.71 2.77
CA GLN A 165 -9.22 5.66 3.33
C GLN A 165 -9.31 4.41 2.44
N HIS A 166 -10.50 3.82 2.32
CA HIS A 166 -10.68 2.61 1.51
C HIS A 166 -11.76 2.82 0.46
N SER A 167 -11.54 2.23 -0.71
CA SER A 167 -12.51 2.19 -1.80
C SER A 167 -13.37 0.94 -1.70
N THR A 168 -14.55 0.95 -2.31
CA THR A 168 -15.46 -0.21 -2.30
C THR A 168 -15.02 -1.32 -3.27
N ALA A 169 -14.02 -1.05 -4.12
CA ALA A 169 -13.50 -1.95 -5.12
C ALA A 169 -11.99 -1.74 -5.35
N GLY A 170 -11.37 -2.65 -6.12
CA GLY A 170 -9.99 -2.52 -6.57
C GLY A 170 -8.93 -2.69 -5.46
N LEU A 171 -7.73 -2.18 -5.74
CA LEU A 171 -6.58 -2.27 -4.85
C LEU A 171 -6.83 -1.60 -3.50
N MET A 172 -7.60 -0.52 -3.45
CA MET A 172 -7.88 0.22 -2.21
C MET A 172 -9.04 -0.37 -1.38
N MET A 173 -9.59 -1.52 -1.77
CA MET A 173 -10.53 -2.28 -0.92
C MET A 173 -9.82 -2.77 0.35
N PRO A 174 -10.46 -2.81 1.52
CA PRO A 174 -9.84 -3.35 2.74
C PRO A 174 -9.39 -4.80 2.53
N VAL A 175 -8.21 -5.14 3.04
CA VAL A 175 -7.53 -6.44 2.81
C VAL A 175 -8.31 -7.63 3.38
N SER A 176 -9.18 -7.41 4.37
CA SER A 176 -9.98 -8.44 5.02
C SER A 176 -11.48 -8.26 4.77
N PHE A 177 -12.00 -8.88 3.72
CA PHE A 177 -13.44 -9.19 3.60
C PHE A 177 -13.63 -10.71 3.70
N GLN A 178 -13.80 -11.20 4.93
CA GLN A 178 -14.15 -12.60 5.15
C GLN A 178 -15.68 -12.71 5.09
N LEU A 179 -16.22 -12.91 3.88
CA LEU A 179 -17.66 -12.93 3.66
C LEU A 179 -18.36 -14.14 4.35
N LEU A 180 -17.61 -15.21 4.60
CA LEU A 180 -18.09 -16.43 5.28
C LEU A 180 -16.97 -17.04 6.16
N PRO A 181 -17.30 -17.57 7.35
CA PRO A 181 -16.35 -18.38 8.11
C PRO A 181 -15.94 -19.60 7.26
N PHE A 182 -14.65 -19.93 7.26
CA PHE A 182 -14.04 -21.06 6.52
C PHE A 182 -14.03 -20.98 4.98
N ILE A 183 -14.55 -19.91 4.36
CA ILE A 183 -14.43 -19.70 2.90
C ILE A 183 -13.77 -18.34 2.64
N PRO A 184 -12.44 -18.29 2.43
CA PRO A 184 -11.78 -17.06 2.02
C PRO A 184 -12.16 -16.74 0.56
N VAL A 185 -13.23 -15.97 0.35
CA VAL A 185 -13.48 -15.35 -0.96
C VAL A 185 -12.61 -14.10 -1.04
N LYS A 186 -11.36 -14.30 -1.48
CA LYS A 186 -10.41 -13.21 -1.74
C LYS A 186 -10.76 -12.54 -3.08
N LEU A 187 -11.60 -11.51 -3.04
CA LEU A 187 -11.75 -10.56 -4.15
C LEU A 187 -10.53 -9.62 -4.15
N GLU A 188 -9.36 -10.18 -4.42
CA GLU A 188 -8.08 -9.46 -4.38
C GLU A 188 -7.74 -8.93 -5.78
N SER A 189 -7.72 -7.60 -5.91
CA SER A 189 -7.19 -6.92 -7.09
C SER A 189 -5.87 -6.25 -6.72
N LEU A 190 -4.90 -6.32 -7.64
CA LEU A 190 -3.67 -5.51 -7.58
C LEU A 190 -3.83 -4.16 -8.32
N TYR A 191 -5.00 -3.94 -8.91
CA TYR A 191 -5.28 -2.80 -9.78
C TYR A 191 -6.22 -1.80 -9.11
N PHE A 192 -5.89 -0.52 -9.24
CA PHE A 192 -6.71 0.61 -8.83
C PHE A 192 -8.05 0.65 -9.56
N THR A 193 -9.05 1.27 -8.93
CA THR A 193 -10.21 1.78 -9.66
C THR A 193 -9.80 2.97 -10.54
N GLN A 194 -10.66 3.40 -11.47
CA GLN A 194 -10.36 4.59 -12.28
C GLN A 194 -10.28 5.85 -11.40
N GLU A 195 -11.14 5.94 -10.38
CA GLU A 195 -11.17 7.05 -9.42
C GLU A 195 -9.87 7.12 -8.61
N ASP A 196 -9.45 5.99 -8.01
CA ASP A 196 -8.21 5.91 -7.24
C ASP A 196 -7.01 6.28 -8.13
N ARG A 197 -6.96 5.75 -9.35
CA ARG A 197 -5.89 6.04 -10.32
C ARG A 197 -5.78 7.53 -10.61
N ARG A 198 -6.92 8.21 -10.87
CA ARG A 198 -6.91 9.67 -11.15
C ARG A 198 -6.32 10.45 -9.99
N GLU A 199 -6.63 10.07 -8.75
CA GLU A 199 -6.07 10.73 -7.57
C GLU A 199 -4.57 10.44 -7.41
N VAL A 200 -4.14 9.20 -7.63
CA VAL A 200 -2.71 8.85 -7.62
C VAL A 200 -1.95 9.68 -8.66
N LEU A 201 -2.45 9.81 -9.88
CA LEU A 201 -1.82 10.62 -10.92
C LEU A 201 -1.77 12.11 -10.55
N LYS A 202 -2.82 12.63 -9.91
CA LYS A 202 -2.84 14.02 -9.41
C LYS A 202 -1.77 14.24 -8.33
N ASN A 203 -1.55 13.27 -7.45
CA ASN A 203 -0.63 13.36 -6.32
C ASN A 203 0.76 12.77 -6.61
N LYS A 204 1.00 12.28 -7.84
CA LYS A 204 2.24 11.61 -8.28
C LYS A 204 3.51 12.40 -7.97
N TRP A 205 3.42 13.73 -8.00
CA TRP A 205 4.53 14.66 -7.82
C TRP A 205 4.55 15.34 -6.45
N ARG A 206 3.80 14.83 -5.47
CA ARG A 206 3.80 15.41 -4.13
C ARG A 206 5.19 15.40 -3.50
N ASP A 207 5.46 16.38 -2.67
CA ASP A 207 6.59 16.34 -1.75
C ASP A 207 6.25 15.44 -0.56
N PHE A 208 7.00 14.35 -0.40
CA PHE A 208 6.81 13.42 0.71
C PHE A 208 7.30 14.00 2.04
N SER A 209 8.10 15.06 2.05
CA SER A 209 8.50 15.75 3.30
C SER A 209 7.38 16.62 3.88
N GLU A 210 6.34 16.92 3.09
CA GLU A 210 5.22 17.75 3.51
C GLU A 210 4.03 16.93 4.00
N ILE A 211 3.39 17.40 5.06
CA ILE A 211 2.14 16.85 5.59
C ILE A 211 1.02 17.13 4.56
N PRO A 212 0.40 16.09 3.96
CA PRO A 212 -0.71 16.30 3.04
C PRO A 212 -1.96 16.77 3.78
N VAL A 213 -2.81 17.52 3.09
CA VAL A 213 -4.15 17.87 3.60
C VAL A 213 -5.07 16.65 3.41
N ILE A 214 -5.35 15.94 4.50
CA ILE A 214 -6.21 14.75 4.51
C ILE A 214 -7.59 15.13 5.03
N ALA A 215 -8.64 14.74 4.32
CA ALA A 215 -10.02 15.17 4.58
C ALA A 215 -10.57 14.74 5.96
N ALA A 216 -10.00 13.72 6.59
CA ALA A 216 -10.39 13.25 7.92
C ALA A 216 -9.26 12.42 8.55
N ARG A 217 -8.56 12.95 9.57
CA ARG A 217 -7.89 12.17 10.66
C ARG A 217 -7.05 13.03 11.61
N GLU A 218 -6.82 12.48 12.80
CA GLU A 218 -5.78 12.93 13.75
C GLU A 218 -4.39 12.42 13.29
N HIS A 219 -3.35 13.21 13.54
CA HIS A 219 -1.96 12.86 13.18
C HIS A 219 -1.46 11.64 13.99
N THR A 220 -0.94 10.61 13.30
CA THR A 220 -0.34 9.41 13.94
C THR A 220 1.02 9.69 14.56
N LEU A 221 1.84 10.48 13.86
CA LEU A 221 3.17 10.90 14.29
C LEU A 221 3.12 12.37 14.70
N ALA A 222 3.85 12.74 15.75
CA ALA A 222 4.00 14.13 16.16
C ALA A 222 4.63 14.95 15.01
N PRO A 223 3.98 16.03 14.53
CA PRO A 223 4.61 16.95 13.60
C PRO A 223 5.85 17.51 14.27
N GLY A 224 7.01 17.42 13.62
CA GLY A 224 8.22 18.02 14.18
C GLY A 224 7.95 19.51 14.42
N ARG A 225 8.25 20.01 15.63
CA ARG A 225 8.41 21.46 15.80
C ARG A 225 9.52 21.86 14.85
N ARG A 226 9.21 22.60 13.77
CA ARG A 226 10.22 23.49 13.21
C ARG A 226 10.53 24.48 14.33
N THR A 227 11.57 24.23 15.11
CA THR A 227 12.21 25.25 15.92
C THR A 227 12.88 26.20 14.93
N GLY A 228 12.05 27.06 14.33
CA GLY A 228 12.51 28.33 13.79
C GLY A 228 12.77 29.24 14.97
N GLU A 229 13.93 29.07 15.59
CA GLU A 229 14.59 30.07 16.42
C GLU A 229 16.10 29.80 16.31
N ASP A 230 16.81 30.87 15.94
CA ASP A 230 18.26 31.09 15.98
C ASP A 230 19.16 30.49 14.87
N ARG A 231 19.29 31.20 13.75
CA ARG A 231 20.35 32.22 13.51
C ARG A 231 20.21 32.92 12.17
#